data_AF-A0A3C0N3D4-F1
#
_entry.id   AF-A0A3C0N3D4-F1
#
_cell.length_a   1.000
_cell.length_b   1.000
_cell.length_c   1.000
_cell.angle_alpha   90.00
_cell.angle_beta   90.00
_cell.angle_gamma   90.00
#
_symmetry.space_group_name_H-M   'P 1'
#
loop_
_entity.id
_entity.type
_entity.pdbx_description
1 polymer ?
#
loop_
_entity_poly.entity_id
_entity_poly.type
_entity_poly.pdbx_seq_one_letter_code
_entity_poly.pdbx_strand_id
1 'polypeptide(L)'
;MKGISVTPWGVYSVWHRHAKVYQKTWLVNSLPPLSEPLISLFAFGYGLTPLVGDVLYSGQTIPYLKFLAPGMMASGVLFQSFFEGA
;
A
#
# COMPACT_ATOMS: atom_id res chain seq x y z
N MET A 1 12.46 -11.49 37.21
CA MET A 1 12.11 -10.98 35.87
C MET A 1 10.61 -11.15 35.69
N LYS A 2 9.81 -10.08 35.69
CA LYS A 2 8.35 -10.19 35.52
C LYS A 2 8.08 -10.67 34.10
N GLY A 3 7.48 -11.86 33.97
CA GLY A 3 7.02 -12.38 32.69
C GLY A 3 6.02 -11.40 32.09
N ILE A 4 6.37 -10.79 30.97
CA ILE A 4 5.47 -9.91 30.24
C ILE A 4 4.39 -10.82 29.66
N SER A 5 3.24 -10.92 30.32
CA SER A 5 2.07 -11.59 29.78
C SER A 5 1.51 -10.71 28.67
N VAL A 6 1.82 -11.06 27.42
CA VAL A 6 1.22 -10.43 26.25
C VAL A 6 -0.27 -10.79 26.26
N THR A 7 -1.09 -9.84 26.69
CA THR A 7 -2.55 -10.00 26.68
C THR A 7 -3.12 -9.44 25.37
N PRO A 8 -4.19 -10.02 24.81
CA PRO A 8 -4.86 -9.48 23.62
C PRO A 8 -5.27 -8.01 23.81
N TRP A 9 -5.66 -7.65 25.04
CA TRP A 9 -5.98 -6.29 25.42
C TRP A 9 -4.76 -5.35 25.39
N GLY A 10 -3.59 -5.82 25.85
CA GLY A 10 -2.33 -5.10 25.73
C GLY A 10 -2.00 -4.78 24.28
N VAL A 11 -2.08 -5.77 23.39
CA VAL A 11 -1.85 -5.58 21.95
C VAL A 11 -2.83 -4.56 21.35
N TYR A 12 -4.12 -4.68 21.66
CA TYR A 12 -5.14 -3.74 21.18
C TYR A 12 -4.88 -2.30 21.66
N SER A 13 -4.53 -2.11 22.92
CA SER A 13 -4.27 -0.78 23.48
C SER A 13 -3.07 -0.08 22.83
N VAL A 14 -2.01 -0.84 22.54
CA VAL A 14 -0.84 -0.33 21.81
C VAL A 14 -1.24 0.02 20.38
N TRP A 15 -1.91 -0.89 19.66
CA TRP A 15 -2.38 -0.64 18.30
C TRP A 15 -3.25 0.61 18.20
N HIS A 16 -4.23 0.76 19.10
CA HIS A 16 -5.11 1.92 19.13
C HIS A 16 -4.35 3.23 19.41
N ARG A 17 -3.29 3.20 20.23
CA ARG A 17 -2.41 4.36 20.43
C ARG A 17 -1.68 4.73 19.13
N HIS A 18 -1.08 3.75 18.45
CA HIS A 18 -0.40 3.97 17.17
C HIS A 18 -1.39 4.48 16.10
N ALA A 19 -2.61 3.96 16.06
CA ALA A 19 -3.66 4.41 15.16
C ALA A 19 -4.06 5.89 15.40
N LYS A 20 -4.19 6.34 16.66
CA LYS A 20 -4.49 7.75 16.97
C LYS A 20 -3.37 8.70 16.53
N VAL A 21 -2.11 8.32 16.75
CA VAL A 21 -0.96 9.12 16.31
C VAL A 21 -0.93 9.18 14.78
N TYR A 22 -1.13 8.04 14.13
CA TYR A 22 -1.19 7.94 12.67
C TYR A 22 -2.30 8.81 12.08
N GLN A 23 -3.50 8.86 12.67
CA GLN A 23 -4.59 9.73 12.19
C GLN A 23 -4.23 11.22 12.24
N LYS A 24 -3.41 11.64 13.21
CA LYS A 24 -3.00 13.05 13.34
C LYS A 24 -1.94 13.45 12.32
N THR A 25 -1.06 12.52 11.94
CA THR A 25 0.06 12.75 11.01
C THR A 25 -0.16 12.11 9.64
N TRP A 26 -1.37 11.58 9.38
CA TRP A 26 -1.68 10.75 8.22
C TRP A 26 -1.27 11.39 6.90
N LEU A 27 -1.54 12.69 6.75
CA LEU A 27 -1.23 13.40 5.52
C LEU A 27 0.28 13.43 5.25
N VAL A 28 1.11 13.72 6.26
CA VAL A 28 2.56 13.87 6.10
C VAL A 28 3.25 12.50 6.01
N ASN A 29 2.74 11.49 6.70
CA ASN A 29 3.36 10.17 6.78
C ASN A 29 2.94 9.25 5.63
N SER A 30 1.80 9.52 4.98
CA SER A 30 1.33 8.74 3.84
C SER A 30 1.56 9.42 2.50
N LEU A 31 1.58 10.75 2.40
CA LEU A 31 1.79 11.42 1.10
C LEU A 31 3.12 11.04 0.44
N PRO A 32 4.28 11.11 1.10
CA PRO A 32 5.55 10.79 0.45
C PRO A 32 5.63 9.33 0.00
N PRO A 33 5.34 8.32 0.84
CA PRO A 33 5.43 6.92 0.42
C PRO A 33 4.34 6.49 -0.56
N LEU A 34 3.15 7.12 -0.56
CA LEU A 34 2.12 6.83 -1.55
C LEU A 34 2.37 7.54 -2.88
N SER A 35 3.10 8.66 -2.88
CA SER A 35 3.37 9.40 -4.11
C SER A 35 4.17 8.56 -5.11
N GLU A 36 5.17 7.80 -4.65
CA GLU A 36 6.02 6.96 -5.50
C GLU A 36 5.25 5.85 -6.26
N PRO A 37 4.44 4.99 -5.61
CA PRO A 37 3.64 3.98 -6.29
C PRO A 37 2.51 4.60 -7.13
N LEU A 38 1.95 5.76 -6.74
CA LEU A 38 0.98 6.47 -7.57
C LEU A 38 1.62 7.03 -8.84
N ILE A 39 2.78 7.69 -8.73
CA ILE A 39 3.55 8.18 -9.87
C ILE A 39 3.95 7.01 -10.77
N SER A 40 4.38 5.89 -10.19
CA SER A 40 4.70 4.67 -10.93
C SER A 40 3.47 4.11 -11.67
N LEU A 41 2.32 4.02 -11.00
CA LEU A 41 1.08 3.59 -11.63
C LEU A 41 0.66 4.53 -12.77
N PHE A 42 0.83 5.83 -12.62
CA PHE A 42 0.54 6.80 -13.68
C PHE A 42 1.54 6.68 -14.84
N ALA A 43 2.84 6.58 -14.56
CA ALA A 43 3.88 6.47 -15.57
C ALA A 43 3.75 5.18 -16.37
N PHE A 44 3.60 4.03 -15.70
CA PHE A 44 3.43 2.73 -16.34
C PHE A 44 2.03 2.56 -16.94
N GLY A 45 1.00 3.03 -16.26
CA GLY A 45 -0.37 2.99 -16.74
C GLY A 45 -0.55 3.83 -18.00
N TYR A 46 -0.19 5.10 -17.98
CA TYR A 46 -0.35 5.97 -19.15
C TYR A 46 0.68 5.67 -20.25
N GLY A 47 1.93 5.35 -19.88
CA GLY A 47 3.02 5.12 -20.83
C GLY A 47 3.00 3.75 -21.51
N LEU A 48 2.67 2.67 -20.78
CA LEU A 48 2.73 1.31 -21.33
C LEU A 48 1.37 0.79 -21.81
N THR A 49 0.24 1.37 -21.40
CA THR A 49 -1.09 0.93 -21.91
C THR A 49 -1.20 1.00 -23.43
N PRO A 50 -0.73 2.04 -24.15
CA PRO A 50 -0.78 2.07 -25.61
C PRO A 50 0.15 1.06 -26.28
N LEU A 51 1.22 0.64 -25.58
CA LEU A 51 2.25 -0.26 -26.08
C LEU A 51 1.86 -1.74 -25.89
N VAL A 52 1.22 -2.05 -24.77
CA VAL A 52 0.79 -3.41 -24.40
C VAL A 52 -0.65 -3.68 -24.85
N GLY A 53 -1.53 -2.68 -24.74
CA GLY A 53 -2.95 -2.79 -25.05
C GLY A 53 -3.68 -3.71 -24.08
N ASP A 54 -4.00 -4.90 -24.58
CA ASP A 54 -4.82 -5.90 -23.90
C ASP A 54 -3.99 -7.11 -23.49
N VAL A 55 -4.21 -7.58 -22.26
CA VAL A 55 -3.51 -8.72 -21.68
C VAL A 55 -4.47 -9.89 -21.52
N LEU A 56 -4.05 -11.08 -21.96
CA LEU A 56 -4.79 -12.31 -21.70
C LEU A 56 -4.48 -12.79 -20.26
N TYR A 57 -5.46 -12.70 -19.37
CA TYR A 57 -5.34 -13.13 -17.98
C TYR A 57 -6.49 -14.06 -17.62
N SER A 58 -6.17 -15.26 -17.11
CA SER A 58 -7.17 -16.27 -16.71
C SER A 58 -8.21 -16.61 -17.79
N GLY A 59 -7.79 -16.58 -19.08
CA GLY A 59 -8.67 -16.84 -20.22
C GLY A 59 -9.56 -15.67 -20.63
N GLN A 60 -9.44 -14.50 -20.00
CA GLN A 60 -10.13 -13.28 -20.40
C GLN A 60 -9.15 -12.20 -20.85
N THR A 61 -9.54 -11.45 -21.87
CA THR A 61 -8.80 -10.27 -22.33
C THR A 61 -9.15 -9.10 -21.43
N ILE A 62 -8.18 -8.63 -20.64
CA ILE A 62 -8.34 -7.48 -19.74
C ILE A 62 -7.41 -6.34 -20.16
N PRO A 63 -7.86 -5.08 -20.06
CA PRO A 63 -6.99 -3.92 -20.29
C PRO A 63 -5.77 -3.97 -19.38
N TYR A 64 -4.59 -3.68 -19.91
CA TYR A 64 -3.34 -3.66 -19.15
C TYR A 64 -3.44 -2.84 -17.85
N LEU A 65 -4.16 -1.71 -17.89
CA LEU A 65 -4.38 -0.87 -16.72
C LEU A 65 -5.11 -1.62 -15.58
N LYS A 66 -6.11 -2.45 -15.91
CA LYS A 66 -6.86 -3.25 -14.92
C LYS A 66 -6.01 -4.36 -14.34
N PHE A 67 -5.08 -4.90 -15.11
CA PHE A 67 -4.09 -5.88 -14.64
C PHE A 67 -3.04 -5.23 -13.71
N LEU A 68 -2.56 -4.04 -14.07
CA LEU A 68 -1.51 -3.33 -13.36
C LEU A 68 -1.98 -2.74 -12.02
N ALA A 69 -3.20 -2.21 -11.96
CA ALA A 69 -3.76 -1.53 -10.79
C ALA A 69 -3.61 -2.32 -9.46
N PRO A 70 -4.03 -3.59 -9.34
CA PRO A 70 -3.89 -4.34 -8.09
C PRO A 70 -2.42 -4.57 -7.69
N GLY A 71 -1.51 -4.76 -8.65
CA GLY A 71 -0.08 -4.91 -8.39
C GLY A 71 0.54 -3.64 -7.81
N MET A 72 0.16 -2.47 -8.35
CA MET A 72 0.63 -1.18 -7.84
C MET A 72 0.05 -0.86 -6.46
N MET A 73 -1.22 -1.22 -6.20
CA MET A 73 -1.82 -1.09 -4.87
C MET A 73 -1.10 -1.97 -3.84
N ALA A 74 -0.81 -3.23 -4.19
CA ALA A 74 -0.06 -4.13 -3.32
C ALA A 74 1.35 -3.60 -3.02
N SER A 75 2.04 -3.08 -4.05
CA SER A 75 3.35 -2.42 -3.87
C SER A 75 3.26 -1.27 -2.86
N GLY A 76 2.31 -0.35 -3.02
CA GLY A 76 2.14 0.76 -2.08
C GLY A 76 1.87 0.33 -0.64
N VAL A 77 1.05 -0.71 -0.45
CA VAL A 77 0.78 -1.28 0.89
C VAL A 77 2.03 -1.93 1.49
N LEU A 78 2.81 -2.68 0.70
CA LEU A 78 4.05 -3.31 1.15
C LEU A 78 5.10 -2.28 1.54
N PHE A 79 5.29 -1.25 0.71
CA PHE A 79 6.20 -0.13 1.00
C PHE A 79 5.79 0.58 2.29
N GLN A 80 4.50 0.88 2.48
CA GLN A 80 4.00 1.51 3.70
C GLN A 80 4.18 0.63 4.95
N SER A 81 4.06 -0.69 4.79
CA SER A 81 4.21 -1.66 5.90
C SER A 81 5.68 -1.86 6.28
N PHE A 82 6.60 -1.74 5.32
CA PHE A 82 8.04 -1.88 5.54
C PHE A 82 8.67 -0.61 6.12
N PHE A 83 8.31 0.56 5.57
CA PHE A 83 8.75 1.85 6.06
C PHE A 83 7.75 2.34 7.11
N GLU A 84 7.84 1.78 8.32
CA GLU A 84 7.00 2.16 9.45
C GLU A 84 7.37 3.58 9.93
N GLY A 85 6.78 4.60 9.30
CA GLY A 85 6.88 6.00 9.70
C GLY A 85 8.11 6.75 9.16
N ALA A 86 7.87 7.65 8.20
CA ALA A 86 8.36 9.01 8.41
C ALA A 86 7.43 9.71 9.41
#